data_AF-A0A6H5J6A7-F1
#
_entry.id   AF-A0A6H5J6A7-F1
#
_cell.length_a   1.000
_cell.length_b   1.000
_cell.length_c   1.000
_cell.angle_alpha   90.00
_cell.angle_beta   90.00
_cell.angle_gamma   90.00
#
_symmetry.space_group_name_H-M   'P 1'
#
loop_
_entity.id
_entity.type
_entity.pdbx_description
1 polymer ?
#
loop_
_entity_poly.entity_id
_entity_poly.type
_entity_poly.pdbx_seq_one_letter_code
_entity_poly.pdbx_strand_id
1 'polypeptide(L)'
;MDFTPSCKRRRTVKHEKNVLLELYPHDLQMYKVPPKGEIKLVEFQDLTLERQKVLQLLEIALAQQHKSLDELKQAFRNSLKKEGFHHYARLITAEGCSSHNDIDLEARRKDHISHFVMRLAYCLKAELQQKMLSLETELFKLRFSSLDKEGLTQFLATSGLHYTPVSKEFKDENRDKLITSTTKDGDFDSINFYEMSFHEVNELICDRRVFVKKGIAYVPQKDLISVFVQHFKNNLATELNIAKKSLMVNLEDDDRLQTFLKALPECYAGMSKVVWQSENTPISKLDDLSKTSYPLCMRVMHEHLKSTHHLRNTGRLQYQLFLKGIGVSLEDNIEFWRTELCKNPQLTDDKFSKEYLYQIRYNYGKLGRRVDYRPHGCNKLILDPVGAGEVHGCPYKHWDVDSLTKKLADCKIAPSDIGEITRLSKEGHYILACTKFFESSHKQMPGNMFMHPNAYYAESRKILNKDELKGKLTFTAIYFLVRYNSVMLYLCTLIVCKRKNYVLIEHK
;
A
#
# COMPACT_ATOMS: atom_id res chain seq x y z
N MET A 1 16.14 -51.46 26.70
CA MET A 1 15.22 -50.48 27.33
C MET A 1 14.96 -49.42 26.28
N ASP A 2 13.88 -49.56 25.52
CA ASP A 2 13.58 -48.65 24.42
C ASP A 2 12.63 -47.55 24.90
N PHE A 3 13.17 -46.34 25.01
CA PHE A 3 12.40 -45.13 25.27
C PHE A 3 11.80 -44.62 23.97
N THR A 4 10.47 -44.60 23.89
CA THR A 4 9.73 -43.82 22.89
C THR A 4 9.34 -42.45 23.48
N PRO A 5 9.62 -41.32 22.80
CA PRO A 5 9.21 -40.01 23.30
C PRO A 5 7.76 -39.69 22.94
N SER A 6 6.98 -39.33 23.96
CA SER A 6 5.58 -38.92 23.88
C SER A 6 5.40 -37.55 23.21
N CYS A 7 4.56 -37.51 22.17
CA CYS A 7 4.21 -36.34 21.37
C CYS A 7 3.18 -35.46 22.10
N LYS A 8 3.60 -34.30 22.63
CA LYS A 8 2.70 -33.26 23.18
C LYS A 8 2.31 -32.15 22.17
N ARG A 9 2.68 -32.24 20.89
CA ARG A 9 2.52 -31.13 19.91
C ARG A 9 1.18 -31.10 19.15
N ARG A 10 0.31 -32.10 19.30
CA ARG A 10 -0.88 -32.31 18.44
C ARG A 10 -2.20 -31.69 18.95
N ARG A 11 -2.28 -31.30 20.23
CA ARG A 11 -3.54 -30.91 20.89
C ARG A 11 -3.83 -29.41 20.82
N THR A 12 -2.80 -28.56 20.96
CA THR A 12 -2.89 -27.09 20.88
C THR A 12 -3.19 -26.60 19.46
N VAL A 13 -2.51 -27.14 18.45
CA VAL A 13 -2.72 -26.77 17.02
C VAL A 13 -4.14 -27.08 16.54
N LYS A 14 -4.74 -28.19 17.02
CA LYS A 14 -6.14 -28.53 16.70
C LYS A 14 -7.13 -27.56 17.32
N HIS A 15 -6.85 -27.05 18.52
CA HIS A 15 -7.74 -26.11 19.19
C HIS A 15 -7.73 -24.74 18.50
N GLU A 16 -6.56 -24.20 18.15
CA GLU A 16 -6.44 -22.95 17.40
C GLU A 16 -7.10 -23.05 16.01
N LYS A 17 -6.91 -24.16 15.31
CA LYS A 17 -7.57 -24.42 14.03
C LYS A 17 -9.10 -24.45 14.14
N ASN A 18 -9.64 -25.11 15.17
CA ASN A 18 -11.08 -25.17 15.38
C ASN A 18 -11.67 -23.79 15.72
N VAL A 19 -10.97 -22.99 16.53
CA VAL A 19 -11.38 -21.61 16.83
C VAL A 19 -11.37 -20.73 15.58
N LEU A 20 -10.33 -20.83 14.74
CA LEU A 20 -10.28 -20.10 13.48
C LEU A 20 -11.37 -20.55 12.49
N LEU A 21 -11.68 -21.84 12.43
CA LEU A 21 -12.75 -22.35 11.58
C LEU A 21 -14.13 -21.83 12.00
N GLU A 22 -14.39 -21.74 13.30
CA GLU A 22 -15.61 -21.14 13.85
C GLU A 22 -15.73 -19.64 13.52
N LEU A 23 -14.61 -18.91 13.60
CA LEU A 23 -14.56 -17.47 13.28
C LEU A 23 -14.57 -17.18 11.77
N TYR A 24 -14.02 -18.09 10.96
CA TYR A 24 -13.80 -17.92 9.53
C TYR A 24 -14.33 -19.11 8.71
N PRO A 25 -15.66 -19.38 8.76
CA PRO A 25 -16.22 -20.56 8.12
C PRO A 25 -16.17 -20.50 6.59
N HIS A 26 -16.16 -19.29 6.01
CA HIS A 26 -16.34 -19.08 4.57
C HIS A 26 -15.30 -18.10 3.98
N ASP A 27 -14.91 -18.29 2.71
CA ASP A 27 -13.92 -17.45 2.01
C ASP A 27 -14.42 -16.03 1.70
N LEU A 28 -15.73 -15.86 1.59
CA LEU A 28 -16.40 -14.57 1.42
C LEU A 28 -17.07 -14.13 2.72
N GLN A 29 -16.88 -12.85 3.09
CA GLN A 29 -17.43 -12.26 4.31
C GLN A 29 -18.13 -10.92 4.03
N MET A 30 -19.15 -10.61 4.85
CA MET A 30 -19.85 -9.31 4.85
C MET A 30 -19.22 -8.29 5.81
N TYR A 31 -18.17 -8.69 6.55
CA TYR A 31 -17.45 -7.86 7.53
C TYR A 31 -18.38 -7.11 8.50
N LYS A 32 -19.34 -7.85 9.09
CA LYS A 32 -20.34 -7.32 10.05
C LYS A 32 -19.78 -7.20 11.47
N VAL A 33 -18.93 -8.15 11.88
CA VAL A 33 -18.43 -8.24 13.26
C VAL A 33 -16.95 -7.85 13.28
N PRO A 34 -16.52 -6.86 14.08
CA PRO A 34 -15.11 -6.51 14.20
C PRO A 34 -14.25 -7.68 14.69
N PRO A 35 -12.98 -7.82 14.22
CA PRO A 35 -12.07 -8.84 14.71
C PRO A 35 -11.78 -8.61 16.20
N LYS A 36 -11.80 -9.70 16.98
CA LYS A 36 -11.47 -9.70 18.41
C LYS A 36 -10.08 -10.31 18.61
N GLY A 37 -9.32 -9.75 19.53
CA GLY A 37 -7.98 -10.23 19.89
C GLY A 37 -6.91 -9.14 19.74
N GLU A 38 -5.68 -9.50 20.07
CA GLU A 38 -4.53 -8.62 20.00
C GLU A 38 -3.68 -8.97 18.77
N ILE A 39 -3.21 -7.94 18.06
CA ILE A 39 -2.27 -8.08 16.94
C ILE A 39 -1.08 -7.17 17.17
N LYS A 40 0.09 -7.61 16.71
CA LYS A 40 1.29 -6.77 16.78
C LYS A 40 1.10 -5.56 15.88
N LEU A 41 1.57 -4.38 16.32
CA LEU A 41 1.49 -3.15 15.52
C LEU A 41 2.10 -3.31 14.11
N VAL A 42 3.12 -4.16 13.99
CA VAL A 42 3.81 -4.47 12.74
C VAL A 42 2.90 -5.23 11.80
N GLU A 43 2.26 -6.29 12.30
CA GLU A 43 1.28 -7.07 11.54
C GLU A 43 0.10 -6.18 11.12
N PHE A 44 -0.34 -5.28 12.00
CA PHE A 44 -1.35 -4.28 11.68
C PHE A 44 -0.91 -3.39 10.50
N GLN A 45 0.31 -2.85 10.54
CA GLN A 45 0.83 -1.99 9.48
C GLN A 45 1.00 -2.75 8.16
N ASP A 46 1.60 -3.94 8.20
CA ASP A 46 1.83 -4.79 7.04
C ASP A 46 0.51 -5.16 6.35
N LEU A 47 -0.49 -5.64 7.11
CA LEU A 47 -1.81 -5.99 6.57
C LEU A 47 -2.50 -4.79 5.90
N THR A 48 -2.30 -3.59 6.44
CA THR A 48 -2.88 -2.37 5.87
C THR A 48 -2.21 -2.01 4.54
N LEU A 49 -0.88 -2.05 4.51
CA LEU A 49 -0.08 -1.75 3.31
C LEU A 49 -0.33 -2.77 2.20
N GLU A 50 -0.44 -4.05 2.56
CA GLU A 50 -0.78 -5.14 1.64
C GLU A 50 -2.16 -4.91 1.02
N ARG A 51 -3.20 -4.68 1.83
CA ARG A 51 -4.56 -4.45 1.32
C ARG A 51 -4.65 -3.21 0.45
N GLN A 52 -4.00 -2.12 0.85
CA GLN A 52 -3.96 -0.91 0.04
C GLN A 52 -3.35 -1.19 -1.33
N LYS A 53 -2.24 -1.94 -1.39
CA LYS A 53 -1.59 -2.32 -2.65
C LYS A 53 -2.52 -3.19 -3.51
N VAL A 54 -3.25 -4.11 -2.90
CA VAL A 54 -4.24 -4.97 -3.57
C VAL A 54 -5.37 -4.14 -4.19
N LEU A 55 -5.92 -3.18 -3.45
CA LEU A 55 -6.97 -2.28 -3.95
C LEU A 55 -6.45 -1.39 -5.11
N GLN A 56 -5.18 -0.99 -5.09
CA GLN A 56 -4.57 -0.28 -6.22
C GLN A 56 -4.37 -1.16 -7.46
N LEU A 57 -3.95 -2.41 -7.28
CA LEU A 57 -3.85 -3.35 -8.39
C LEU A 57 -5.23 -3.60 -9.01
N LEU A 58 -6.29 -3.63 -8.20
CA LEU A 58 -7.66 -3.71 -8.66
C LEU A 58 -8.07 -2.45 -9.44
N GLU A 59 -7.76 -1.26 -8.93
CA GLU A 59 -8.00 0.01 -9.62
C GLU A 59 -7.31 0.05 -11.00
N ILE A 60 -6.06 -0.42 -11.09
CA ILE A 60 -5.32 -0.53 -12.36
C ILE A 60 -5.99 -1.52 -13.30
N ALA A 61 -6.46 -2.68 -12.79
CA ALA A 61 -7.14 -3.68 -13.61
C ALA A 61 -8.49 -3.14 -14.13
N LEU A 62 -9.28 -2.47 -13.28
CA LEU A 62 -10.54 -1.83 -13.69
C LEU A 62 -10.32 -0.77 -14.79
N ALA A 63 -9.20 -0.03 -14.74
CA ALA A 63 -8.86 0.95 -15.76
C ALA A 63 -8.51 0.36 -17.13
N GLN A 64 -8.16 -0.94 -17.22
CA GLN A 64 -7.72 -1.59 -18.46
C GLN A 64 -8.86 -2.01 -19.40
N GLN A 65 -10.12 -1.68 -19.08
CA GLN A 65 -11.33 -2.00 -19.86
C GLN A 65 -11.40 -3.46 -20.34
N HIS A 66 -11.96 -4.33 -19.50
CA HIS A 66 -12.18 -5.74 -19.80
C HIS A 66 -13.58 -5.98 -20.38
N LYS A 67 -13.72 -6.97 -21.29
CA LYS A 67 -15.02 -7.28 -21.92
C LYS A 67 -15.92 -8.10 -21.02
N SER A 68 -15.32 -8.88 -20.11
CA SER A 68 -16.04 -9.73 -19.16
C SER A 68 -15.46 -9.65 -17.75
N LEU A 69 -16.28 -10.05 -16.78
CA LEU A 69 -15.87 -10.11 -15.38
C LEU A 69 -14.81 -11.19 -15.14
N ASP A 70 -14.82 -12.28 -15.91
CA ASP A 70 -13.81 -13.33 -15.84
C ASP A 70 -12.44 -12.89 -16.37
N GLU A 71 -12.41 -12.09 -17.44
CA GLU A 71 -11.17 -11.49 -17.95
C GLU A 71 -10.53 -10.56 -16.90
N LEU A 72 -11.33 -9.68 -16.30
CA LEU A 72 -10.90 -8.80 -15.22
C LEU A 72 -10.34 -9.61 -14.04
N LYS A 73 -11.07 -10.65 -13.62
CA LYS A 73 -10.68 -11.54 -12.52
C LYS A 73 -9.33 -12.21 -12.78
N GLN A 74 -9.11 -12.75 -13.98
CA GLN A 74 -7.84 -13.38 -14.33
C GLN A 74 -6.69 -12.38 -14.43
N ALA A 75 -6.91 -11.21 -15.04
CA ALA A 75 -5.91 -10.15 -15.11
C ALA A 75 -5.48 -9.66 -13.72
N PHE A 76 -6.46 -9.46 -12.83
CA PHE A 76 -6.22 -9.07 -11.45
C PHE A 76 -5.48 -10.16 -10.67
N ARG A 77 -5.91 -11.43 -10.77
CA ARG A 77 -5.25 -12.58 -10.13
C ARG A 77 -3.80 -12.73 -10.57
N ASN A 78 -3.52 -12.57 -11.86
CA ASN A 78 -2.15 -12.66 -12.38
C ASN A 78 -1.28 -11.53 -11.84
N SER A 79 -1.83 -10.33 -11.70
CA SER A 79 -1.15 -9.19 -11.09
C SER A 79 -0.83 -9.45 -9.61
N LEU A 80 -1.78 -10.03 -8.86
CA LEU A 80 -1.57 -10.41 -7.45
C LEU A 80 -0.46 -11.46 -7.29
N LYS A 81 -0.45 -12.50 -8.14
CA LYS A 81 0.59 -13.55 -8.11
C LYS A 81 1.98 -12.99 -8.43
N LYS A 82 2.06 -12.06 -9.39
CA LYS A 82 3.32 -11.43 -9.79
C LYS A 82 3.93 -10.59 -8.67
N GLU A 83 3.10 -9.92 -7.88
CA GLU A 83 3.53 -9.07 -6.76
C GLU A 83 3.68 -9.85 -5.43
N GLY A 84 3.46 -11.17 -5.43
CA GLY A 84 3.63 -12.03 -4.25
C GLY A 84 2.42 -12.10 -3.30
N PHE A 85 1.28 -11.52 -3.66
CA PHE A 85 0.04 -11.54 -2.84
C PHE A 85 -0.75 -12.84 -3.03
N HIS A 86 -0.11 -13.97 -2.74
CA HIS A 86 -0.66 -15.30 -3.00
C HIS A 86 -1.96 -15.59 -2.23
N HIS A 87 -2.10 -15.09 -1.00
CA HIS A 87 -3.30 -15.31 -0.18
C HIS A 87 -4.53 -14.60 -0.77
N TYR A 88 -4.40 -13.34 -1.21
CA TYR A 88 -5.47 -12.67 -1.94
C TYR A 88 -5.77 -13.34 -3.29
N ALA A 89 -4.74 -13.78 -4.02
CA ALA A 89 -4.94 -14.48 -5.29
C ALA A 89 -5.70 -15.81 -5.14
N ARG A 90 -5.60 -16.46 -3.98
CA ARG A 90 -6.41 -17.64 -3.62
C ARG A 90 -7.86 -17.25 -3.37
N LEU A 91 -8.11 -16.26 -2.51
CA LEU A 91 -9.47 -15.80 -2.15
C LEU A 91 -10.28 -15.30 -3.36
N ILE A 92 -9.63 -14.76 -4.41
CA ILE A 92 -10.32 -14.32 -5.63
C ILE A 92 -10.92 -15.47 -6.43
N THR A 93 -10.30 -16.65 -6.40
CA THR A 93 -10.77 -17.85 -7.12
C THR A 93 -11.24 -18.94 -6.17
N ALA A 94 -11.55 -18.58 -4.94
CA ALA A 94 -12.04 -19.53 -3.96
C ALA A 94 -13.53 -19.81 -4.22
N GLU A 95 -13.89 -21.09 -4.16
CA GLU A 95 -15.25 -21.57 -4.43
C GLU A 95 -16.17 -21.42 -3.21
N GLY A 96 -15.60 -21.11 -2.02
CA GLY A 96 -16.33 -20.70 -0.82
C GLY A 96 -15.93 -21.50 0.43
N CYS A 97 -15.96 -22.83 0.31
CA CYS A 97 -15.78 -23.75 1.45
C CYS A 97 -15.02 -25.05 1.12
N SER A 98 -14.52 -25.21 -0.10
CA SER A 98 -13.91 -26.46 -0.57
C SER A 98 -12.60 -26.85 0.16
N SER A 99 -11.98 -25.93 0.90
CA SER A 99 -10.77 -26.20 1.69
C SER A 99 -10.73 -25.42 3.02
N HIS A 100 -10.53 -26.16 4.12
CA HIS A 100 -10.29 -25.64 5.47
C HIS A 100 -8.87 -25.95 5.96
N ASN A 101 -7.89 -25.87 5.05
CA ASN A 101 -6.50 -25.97 5.43
C ASN A 101 -6.05 -24.71 6.21
N ASP A 102 -4.93 -24.82 6.93
CA ASP A 102 -4.45 -23.74 7.80
C ASP A 102 -4.09 -22.47 7.01
N ILE A 103 -3.71 -22.63 5.73
CA ILE A 103 -3.35 -21.53 4.83
C ILE A 103 -4.60 -20.72 4.43
N ASP A 104 -5.73 -21.38 4.18
CA ASP A 104 -6.99 -20.74 3.80
C ASP A 104 -7.62 -20.02 5.00
N LEU A 105 -7.58 -20.63 6.19
CA LEU A 105 -8.04 -19.99 7.42
C LEU A 105 -7.20 -18.74 7.75
N GLU A 106 -5.88 -18.82 7.59
CA GLU A 106 -5.02 -17.65 7.78
C GLU A 106 -5.27 -16.57 6.72
N ALA A 107 -5.53 -16.95 5.47
CA ALA A 107 -5.91 -15.99 4.42
C ALA A 107 -7.21 -15.25 4.78
N ARG A 108 -8.24 -15.96 5.27
CA ARG A 108 -9.50 -15.37 5.73
C ARG A 108 -9.29 -14.44 6.93
N ARG A 109 -8.48 -14.85 7.90
CA ARG A 109 -8.12 -14.02 9.06
C ARG A 109 -7.47 -12.70 8.64
N LYS A 110 -6.45 -12.77 7.78
CA LYS A 110 -5.73 -11.59 7.27
C LYS A 110 -6.65 -10.66 6.47
N ASP A 111 -7.50 -11.22 5.63
CA ASP A 111 -8.48 -10.45 4.85
C ASP A 111 -9.48 -9.72 5.75
N HIS A 112 -10.00 -10.40 6.77
CA HIS A 112 -10.91 -9.79 7.75
C HIS A 112 -10.25 -8.63 8.51
N ILE A 113 -9.07 -8.86 9.10
CA ILE A 113 -8.36 -7.83 9.87
C ILE A 113 -8.00 -6.65 8.98
N SER A 114 -7.39 -6.91 7.82
CA SER A 114 -6.96 -5.85 6.89
C SER A 114 -8.13 -4.98 6.44
N HIS A 115 -9.33 -5.54 6.22
CA HIS A 115 -10.52 -4.76 5.85
C HIS A 115 -10.90 -3.76 6.94
N PHE A 116 -10.98 -4.20 8.20
CA PHE A 116 -11.33 -3.33 9.33
C PHE A 116 -10.28 -2.27 9.59
N VAL A 117 -8.99 -2.62 9.50
CA VAL A 117 -7.92 -1.63 9.63
C VAL A 117 -7.99 -0.58 8.52
N MET A 118 -8.32 -1.01 7.29
CA MET A 118 -8.46 -0.09 6.17
C MET A 118 -9.61 0.91 6.36
N ARG A 119 -10.70 0.50 7.02
CA ARG A 119 -11.81 1.42 7.39
C ARG A 119 -11.31 2.56 8.26
N LEU A 120 -10.40 2.30 9.21
CA LEU A 120 -9.84 3.34 10.09
C LEU A 120 -9.09 4.41 9.29
N ALA A 121 -8.26 4.00 8.33
CA ALA A 121 -7.49 4.96 7.53
C ALA A 121 -8.35 5.76 6.53
N TYR A 122 -9.36 5.11 5.92
CA TYR A 122 -10.13 5.71 4.83
C TYR A 122 -11.41 6.41 5.30
N CYS A 123 -11.81 6.28 6.56
CA CYS A 123 -13.00 6.95 7.10
C CYS A 123 -12.85 8.46 7.31
N LEU A 124 -11.63 9.00 7.33
CA LEU A 124 -11.39 10.41 7.68
C LEU A 124 -11.80 11.40 6.56
N LYS A 125 -11.45 11.10 5.29
CA LYS A 125 -11.71 11.97 4.13
C LYS A 125 -12.85 11.39 3.27
N ALA A 126 -13.80 12.22 2.85
CA ALA A 126 -14.97 11.78 2.07
C ALA A 126 -14.58 11.13 0.73
N GLU A 127 -13.56 11.66 0.05
CA GLU A 127 -13.03 11.10 -1.20
C GLU A 127 -12.47 9.68 -0.99
N LEU A 128 -11.78 9.45 0.12
CA LEU A 128 -11.24 8.14 0.48
C LEU A 128 -12.35 7.16 0.83
N GLN A 129 -13.38 7.59 1.56
CA GLN A 129 -14.56 6.76 1.82
C GLN A 129 -15.20 6.28 0.52
N GLN A 130 -15.42 7.19 -0.44
CA GLN A 130 -15.98 6.82 -1.74
C GLN A 130 -15.07 5.87 -2.53
N LYS A 131 -13.74 6.10 -2.47
CA LYS A 131 -12.76 5.21 -3.11
C LYS A 131 -12.77 3.81 -2.48
N MET A 132 -12.76 3.71 -1.16
CA MET A 132 -12.85 2.41 -0.46
C MET A 132 -14.17 1.72 -0.78
N LEU A 133 -15.28 2.45 -0.71
CA LEU A 133 -16.61 1.93 -1.02
C LEU A 133 -16.65 1.33 -2.42
N SER A 134 -16.17 2.05 -3.42
CA SER A 134 -16.13 1.60 -4.82
C SER A 134 -15.26 0.35 -4.99
N LEU A 135 -13.99 0.41 -4.55
CA LEU A 135 -13.04 -0.68 -4.79
C LEU A 135 -13.36 -1.95 -3.98
N GLU A 136 -13.80 -1.82 -2.72
CA GLU A 136 -14.20 -2.97 -1.91
C GLU A 136 -15.48 -3.62 -2.44
N THR A 137 -16.41 -2.82 -2.98
CA THR A 137 -17.63 -3.34 -3.61
C THR A 137 -17.29 -4.17 -4.86
N GLU A 138 -16.38 -3.68 -5.71
CA GLU A 138 -15.90 -4.43 -6.87
C GLU A 138 -15.10 -5.69 -6.46
N LEU A 139 -14.27 -5.59 -5.41
CA LEU A 139 -13.54 -6.74 -4.87
C LEU A 139 -14.51 -7.82 -4.36
N PHE A 140 -15.54 -7.42 -3.63
CA PHE A 140 -16.59 -8.31 -3.14
C PHE A 140 -17.33 -8.98 -4.30
N LYS A 141 -17.72 -8.21 -5.32
CA LYS A 141 -18.37 -8.71 -6.54
C LYS A 141 -17.51 -9.76 -7.27
N LEU A 142 -16.21 -9.50 -7.43
CA LEU A 142 -15.28 -10.45 -8.04
C LEU A 142 -15.22 -11.77 -7.27
N ARG A 143 -15.15 -11.71 -5.94
CA ARG A 143 -15.12 -12.92 -5.09
C ARG A 143 -16.45 -13.67 -5.11
N PHE A 144 -17.57 -12.96 -5.04
CA PHE A 144 -18.89 -13.57 -5.13
C PHE A 144 -19.08 -14.32 -6.46
N SER A 145 -18.56 -13.79 -7.56
CA SER A 145 -18.65 -14.44 -8.88
C SER A 145 -17.93 -15.79 -8.99
N SER A 146 -17.03 -16.09 -8.04
CA SER A 146 -16.24 -17.32 -8.03
C SER A 146 -16.84 -18.43 -7.17
N LEU A 147 -17.93 -18.14 -6.44
CA LEU A 147 -18.58 -19.12 -5.60
C LEU A 147 -19.25 -20.21 -6.43
N ASP A 148 -19.10 -21.45 -5.99
CA ASP A 148 -19.86 -22.56 -6.56
C ASP A 148 -21.26 -22.67 -5.92
N LYS A 149 -22.03 -23.70 -6.28
CA LYS A 149 -23.39 -23.88 -5.75
C LYS A 149 -23.40 -24.13 -4.24
N GLU A 150 -22.41 -24.83 -3.71
CA GLU A 150 -22.33 -25.21 -2.30
C GLU A 150 -21.89 -24.01 -1.44
N GLY A 151 -20.82 -23.33 -1.85
CA GLY A 151 -20.33 -22.10 -1.25
C GLY A 151 -21.37 -21.00 -1.28
N LEU A 152 -22.13 -20.85 -2.38
CA LEU A 152 -23.27 -19.94 -2.42
C LEU A 152 -24.30 -20.30 -1.35
N THR A 153 -24.72 -21.56 -1.27
CA THR A 153 -25.73 -22.01 -0.30
C THR A 153 -25.30 -21.74 1.14
N GLN A 154 -24.04 -22.02 1.49
CA GLN A 154 -23.50 -21.77 2.82
C GLN A 154 -23.33 -20.27 3.11
N PHE A 155 -22.87 -19.49 2.13
CA PHE A 155 -22.77 -18.04 2.26
C PHE A 155 -24.12 -17.40 2.52
N LEU A 156 -25.13 -17.82 1.76
CA LEU A 156 -26.50 -17.37 1.96
C LEU A 156 -26.93 -17.65 3.42
N ALA A 157 -26.66 -18.86 3.95
CA ALA A 157 -27.05 -19.24 5.32
C ALA A 157 -26.36 -18.40 6.40
N THR A 158 -25.14 -17.94 6.12
CA THR A 158 -24.33 -17.13 7.06
C THR A 158 -24.60 -15.63 6.92
N SER A 159 -25.16 -15.19 5.79
CA SER A 159 -25.32 -13.77 5.46
C SER A 159 -26.33 -13.05 6.36
N GLY A 160 -27.29 -13.78 6.94
CA GLY A 160 -28.36 -13.23 7.77
C GLY A 160 -29.44 -12.48 6.98
N LEU A 161 -29.50 -12.65 5.65
CA LEU A 161 -30.63 -12.21 4.83
C LEU A 161 -31.66 -13.33 4.74
N HIS A 162 -32.94 -12.98 4.66
CA HIS A 162 -34.01 -13.96 4.44
C HIS A 162 -34.13 -14.27 2.96
N TYR A 163 -33.77 -15.49 2.59
CA TYR A 163 -33.95 -16.03 1.24
C TYR A 163 -34.57 -17.42 1.36
N THR A 164 -35.61 -17.68 0.58
CA THR A 164 -36.24 -19.01 0.53
C THR A 164 -36.20 -19.52 -0.90
N PRO A 165 -35.71 -20.74 -1.17
CA PRO A 165 -35.77 -21.30 -2.51
C PRO A 165 -37.23 -21.46 -2.93
N VAL A 166 -37.56 -21.02 -4.14
CA VAL A 166 -38.92 -21.12 -4.69
C VAL A 166 -39.26 -22.58 -4.96
N SER A 167 -40.46 -23.01 -4.59
CA SER A 167 -40.93 -24.37 -4.85
C SER A 167 -41.15 -24.61 -6.36
N LYS A 168 -41.05 -25.86 -6.80
CA LYS A 168 -41.26 -26.20 -8.22
C LYS A 168 -42.69 -25.89 -8.66
N GLU A 169 -43.65 -26.16 -7.79
CA GLU A 169 -45.07 -25.92 -8.02
C GLU A 169 -45.33 -24.43 -8.27
N PHE A 170 -44.76 -23.55 -7.44
CA PHE A 170 -44.89 -22.11 -7.65
C PHE A 170 -44.21 -21.64 -8.94
N LYS A 171 -43.03 -22.20 -9.25
CA LYS A 171 -42.26 -21.90 -10.46
C LYS A 171 -43.05 -22.24 -11.71
N ASP A 172 -43.74 -23.39 -11.70
CA ASP A 172 -44.57 -23.87 -12.83
C ASP A 172 -45.85 -23.03 -12.99
N GLU A 173 -46.55 -22.74 -11.88
CA GLU A 173 -47.76 -21.90 -11.89
C GLU A 173 -47.53 -20.46 -12.39
N ASN A 174 -46.35 -19.89 -12.12
CA ASN A 174 -46.04 -18.49 -12.42
C ASN A 174 -44.99 -18.35 -13.54
N ARG A 175 -44.78 -19.41 -14.33
CA ARG A 175 -43.75 -19.53 -15.38
C ARG A 175 -43.74 -18.33 -16.33
N ASP A 176 -44.87 -18.00 -16.93
CA ASP A 176 -44.96 -16.90 -17.92
C ASP A 176 -44.56 -15.54 -17.32
N LYS A 177 -44.94 -15.29 -16.07
CA LYS A 177 -44.65 -14.03 -15.37
C LYS A 177 -43.17 -13.95 -14.99
N LEU A 178 -42.59 -15.06 -14.54
CA LEU A 178 -41.16 -15.14 -14.22
C LEU A 178 -40.31 -14.94 -15.48
N ILE A 179 -40.65 -15.60 -16.59
CA ILE A 179 -39.96 -15.44 -17.89
C ILE A 179 -40.03 -13.98 -18.35
N THR A 180 -41.24 -13.40 -18.39
CA THR A 180 -41.47 -12.03 -18.83
C THR A 180 -40.65 -11.01 -18.02
N SER A 181 -40.44 -11.29 -16.73
CA SER A 181 -39.77 -10.36 -15.80
C SER A 181 -38.24 -10.55 -15.72
N THR A 182 -37.66 -11.68 -16.15
CA THR A 182 -36.22 -11.96 -15.92
C THR A 182 -35.36 -12.13 -17.17
N THR A 183 -35.84 -12.81 -18.22
CA THR A 183 -35.06 -13.03 -19.45
C THR A 183 -35.92 -13.53 -20.60
N LYS A 184 -35.68 -13.02 -21.82
CA LYS A 184 -36.37 -13.46 -23.05
C LYS A 184 -35.71 -14.67 -23.73
N ASP A 185 -34.43 -14.93 -23.45
CA ASP A 185 -33.65 -16.01 -24.07
C ASP A 185 -32.86 -16.78 -23.00
N GLY A 186 -33.25 -18.03 -22.76
CA GLY A 186 -32.57 -18.94 -21.84
C GLY A 186 -33.40 -20.14 -21.43
N ASP A 187 -32.72 -21.22 -21.05
CA ASP A 187 -33.33 -22.41 -20.46
C ASP A 187 -33.89 -22.09 -19.06
N PHE A 188 -35.17 -21.72 -19.01
CA PHE A 188 -35.87 -21.34 -17.77
C PHE A 188 -35.86 -22.44 -16.71
N ASP A 189 -35.83 -23.71 -17.12
CA ASP A 189 -36.02 -24.84 -16.23
C ASP A 189 -34.79 -25.05 -15.33
N SER A 190 -33.59 -24.70 -15.81
CA SER A 190 -32.34 -24.75 -15.05
C SER A 190 -32.09 -23.56 -14.10
N ILE A 191 -32.89 -22.49 -14.19
CA ILE A 191 -32.73 -21.30 -13.34
C ILE A 191 -33.38 -21.52 -11.96
N ASN A 192 -32.59 -21.38 -10.90
CA ASN A 192 -33.12 -21.35 -9.53
C ASN A 192 -33.61 -19.94 -9.19
N PHE A 193 -34.76 -19.85 -8.53
CA PHE A 193 -35.34 -18.60 -8.04
C PHE A 193 -35.37 -18.59 -6.52
N TYR A 194 -35.22 -17.40 -5.95
CA TYR A 194 -35.23 -17.17 -4.51
C TYR A 194 -36.25 -16.09 -4.17
N GLU A 195 -37.02 -16.34 -3.12
CA GLU A 195 -37.97 -15.40 -2.54
C GLU A 195 -37.23 -14.45 -1.61
N MET A 196 -37.41 -13.15 -1.83
CA MET A 196 -36.83 -12.09 -0.99
C MET A 196 -37.87 -11.00 -0.74
N SER A 197 -37.71 -10.24 0.34
CA SER A 197 -38.57 -9.08 0.59
C SER A 197 -38.31 -8.03 -0.49
N PHE A 198 -39.37 -7.44 -1.05
CA PHE A 198 -39.21 -6.46 -2.14
C PHE A 198 -38.36 -5.24 -1.72
N HIS A 199 -38.37 -4.89 -0.43
CA HIS A 199 -37.54 -3.82 0.13
C HIS A 199 -36.03 -4.08 0.02
N GLU A 200 -35.61 -5.34 -0.03
CA GLU A 200 -34.20 -5.73 -0.08
C GLU A 200 -33.65 -5.73 -1.52
N VAL A 201 -34.52 -5.70 -2.53
CA VAL A 201 -34.17 -5.87 -3.96
C VAL A 201 -34.61 -4.70 -4.83
N ASN A 202 -34.65 -3.49 -4.27
CA ASN A 202 -35.14 -2.27 -4.94
C ASN A 202 -34.53 -2.03 -6.32
N GLU A 203 -33.21 -2.23 -6.48
CA GLU A 203 -32.52 -2.03 -7.76
C GLU A 203 -33.11 -2.90 -8.89
N LEU A 204 -33.33 -4.19 -8.59
CA LEU A 204 -33.91 -5.14 -9.56
C LEU A 204 -35.35 -4.79 -9.92
N ILE A 205 -36.11 -4.26 -8.97
CA ILE A 205 -37.50 -3.84 -9.17
C ILE A 205 -37.56 -2.59 -10.06
N CYS A 206 -36.71 -1.60 -9.80
CA CYS A 206 -36.61 -0.39 -10.61
C CYS A 206 -36.27 -0.71 -12.08
N ASP A 207 -35.37 -1.69 -12.29
CA ASP A 207 -35.00 -2.14 -13.63
C ASP A 207 -36.05 -3.05 -14.28
N ARG A 208 -37.11 -3.44 -13.55
CA ARG A 208 -38.12 -4.42 -13.96
C ARG A 208 -37.51 -5.77 -14.36
N ARG A 209 -36.48 -6.20 -13.61
CA ARG A 209 -35.75 -7.46 -13.82
C ARG A 209 -36.19 -8.60 -12.90
N VAL A 210 -37.22 -8.39 -12.08
CA VAL A 210 -37.75 -9.40 -11.15
C VAL A 210 -39.28 -9.37 -11.11
N PHE A 211 -39.87 -10.54 -10.85
CA PHE A 211 -41.30 -10.66 -10.62
C PHE A 211 -41.61 -10.36 -9.15
N VAL A 212 -42.68 -9.61 -8.87
CA VAL A 212 -43.11 -9.28 -7.51
C VAL A 212 -44.57 -9.67 -7.31
N LYS A 213 -44.87 -10.40 -6.23
CA LYS A 213 -46.23 -10.85 -5.86
C LYS A 213 -46.41 -10.73 -4.36
N LYS A 214 -47.47 -10.05 -3.91
CA LYS A 214 -47.82 -9.89 -2.48
C LYS A 214 -46.65 -9.37 -1.60
N GLY A 215 -45.83 -8.46 -2.11
CA GLY A 215 -44.68 -7.91 -1.38
C GLY A 215 -43.43 -8.81 -1.35
N ILE A 216 -43.45 -9.94 -2.06
CA ILE A 216 -42.30 -10.83 -2.22
C ILE A 216 -41.78 -10.70 -3.64
N ALA A 217 -40.47 -10.55 -3.78
CA ALA A 217 -39.76 -10.53 -5.05
C ALA A 217 -39.09 -11.87 -5.32
N TYR A 218 -39.16 -12.32 -6.57
CA TYR A 218 -38.63 -13.60 -7.03
C TYR A 218 -37.38 -13.35 -7.88
N VAL A 219 -36.22 -13.55 -7.27
CA VAL A 219 -34.91 -13.20 -7.83
C VAL A 219 -34.25 -14.44 -8.43
N PRO A 220 -33.80 -14.41 -9.69
CA PRO A 220 -33.05 -15.53 -10.26
C PRO A 220 -31.63 -15.59 -9.66
N GLN A 221 -31.06 -16.79 -9.57
CA GLN A 221 -29.74 -17.01 -8.97
C GLN A 221 -28.64 -16.10 -9.54
N LYS A 222 -28.67 -15.82 -10.85
CA LYS A 222 -27.72 -14.94 -11.53
C LYS A 222 -27.72 -13.50 -11.01
N ASP A 223 -28.86 -13.01 -10.52
CA ASP A 223 -29.04 -11.63 -10.07
C ASP A 223 -28.85 -11.47 -8.55
N LEU A 224 -28.74 -12.57 -7.79
CA LEU A 224 -28.44 -12.52 -6.36
C LEU A 224 -27.17 -11.72 -6.06
N ILE A 225 -26.15 -11.82 -6.92
CA ILE A 225 -24.91 -11.07 -6.77
C ILE A 225 -25.17 -9.56 -6.62
N SER A 226 -26.10 -9.00 -7.39
CA SER A 226 -26.43 -7.56 -7.32
C SER A 226 -27.04 -7.17 -5.98
N VAL A 227 -27.92 -8.01 -5.44
CA VAL A 227 -28.56 -7.81 -4.14
C VAL A 227 -27.53 -7.79 -3.02
N PHE A 228 -26.63 -8.77 -2.99
CA PHE A 228 -25.57 -8.87 -1.98
C PHE A 228 -24.56 -7.73 -2.08
N VAL A 229 -24.16 -7.38 -3.30
CA VAL A 229 -23.27 -6.24 -3.58
C VAL A 229 -23.89 -4.94 -3.06
N GLN A 230 -25.18 -4.72 -3.28
CA GLN A 230 -25.88 -3.53 -2.81
C GLN A 230 -26.01 -3.49 -1.28
N HIS A 231 -26.34 -4.63 -0.65
CA HIS A 231 -26.39 -4.73 0.81
C HIS A 231 -25.00 -4.50 1.44
N PHE A 232 -23.97 -5.09 0.85
CA PHE A 232 -22.58 -4.88 1.26
C PHE A 232 -22.18 -3.41 1.19
N LYS A 233 -22.47 -2.76 0.06
CA LYS A 233 -22.18 -1.33 -0.16
C LYS A 233 -22.88 -0.44 0.86
N ASN A 234 -24.17 -0.66 1.10
CA ASN A 234 -24.95 0.11 2.09
C ASN A 234 -24.42 -0.09 3.52
N ASN A 235 -24.11 -1.34 3.88
CA ASN A 235 -23.53 -1.65 5.18
C ASN A 235 -22.16 -0.97 5.35
N LEU A 236 -21.26 -1.11 4.37
CA LEU A 236 -19.93 -0.50 4.41
C LEU A 236 -19.99 1.03 4.52
N ALA A 237 -20.90 1.68 3.79
CA ALA A 237 -21.09 3.13 3.87
C ALA A 237 -21.55 3.57 5.27
N THR A 238 -22.44 2.81 5.90
CA THR A 238 -22.91 3.07 7.28
C THR A 238 -21.77 2.88 8.27
N GLU A 239 -21.05 1.77 8.16
CA GLU A 239 -19.94 1.41 9.05
C GLU A 239 -18.77 2.39 8.96
N LEU A 240 -18.43 2.91 7.77
CA LEU A 240 -17.41 3.94 7.62
C LEU A 240 -17.76 5.24 8.36
N ASN A 241 -19.04 5.61 8.38
CA ASN A 241 -19.51 6.78 9.13
C ASN A 241 -19.47 6.56 10.65
N ILE A 242 -19.80 5.36 11.11
CA ILE A 242 -19.67 4.97 12.51
C ILE A 242 -18.19 4.97 12.92
N ALA A 243 -17.33 4.34 12.13
CA ALA A 243 -15.89 4.29 12.36
C ALA A 243 -15.27 5.70 12.44
N LYS A 244 -15.67 6.62 11.55
CA LYS A 244 -15.24 8.02 11.59
C LYS A 244 -15.57 8.68 12.93
N LYS A 245 -16.81 8.55 13.39
CA LYS A 245 -17.25 9.13 14.67
C LYS A 245 -16.46 8.56 15.85
N SER A 246 -16.31 7.24 15.90
CA SER A 246 -15.56 6.57 16.98
C SER A 246 -14.07 6.92 16.97
N LEU A 247 -13.46 7.04 15.78
CA LEU A 247 -12.06 7.41 15.61
C LEU A 247 -11.78 8.84 16.09
N MET A 248 -12.71 9.78 15.85
CA MET A 248 -12.58 11.16 16.30
C MET A 248 -12.68 11.32 17.83
N VAL A 249 -13.35 10.39 18.53
CA VAL A 249 -13.54 10.49 19.98
C VAL A 249 -12.49 9.70 20.76
N ASN A 250 -12.11 8.50 20.29
CA ASN A 250 -11.35 7.54 21.10
C ASN A 250 -9.85 7.46 20.78
N LEU A 251 -9.38 8.16 19.74
CA LEU A 251 -8.04 7.96 19.18
C LEU A 251 -7.26 9.28 19.08
N GLU A 252 -7.70 10.34 19.77
CA GLU A 252 -6.93 11.58 19.91
C GLU A 252 -5.62 11.38 20.68
N ASP A 253 -5.54 10.35 21.54
CA ASP A 253 -4.40 10.15 22.45
C ASP A 253 -3.25 9.29 21.89
N ASP A 254 -3.43 8.53 20.79
CA ASP A 254 -2.33 7.72 20.19
C ASP A 254 -1.77 8.36 18.91
N ASP A 255 -0.77 9.21 19.10
CA ASP A 255 -0.04 9.90 18.03
C ASP A 255 0.54 8.94 16.97
N ARG A 256 0.92 7.70 17.35
CA ARG A 256 1.56 6.74 16.43
C ARG A 256 0.56 6.22 15.42
N LEU A 257 -0.63 5.81 15.89
CA LEU A 257 -1.71 5.34 15.02
C LEU A 257 -2.28 6.46 14.17
N GLN A 258 -2.48 7.65 14.74
CA GLN A 258 -2.94 8.83 14.00
C GLN A 258 -2.00 9.20 12.86
N THR A 259 -0.68 9.23 13.13
CA THR A 259 0.33 9.53 12.11
C THR A 259 0.30 8.49 10.99
N PHE A 260 0.25 7.21 11.34
CA PHE A 260 0.18 6.13 10.35
C PHE A 260 -1.09 6.21 9.48
N LEU A 261 -2.27 6.29 10.10
CA LEU A 261 -3.56 6.29 9.40
C LEU A 261 -3.72 7.51 8.48
N LYS A 262 -3.22 8.69 8.89
CA LYS A 262 -3.23 9.90 8.06
C LYS A 262 -2.24 9.81 6.89
N ALA A 263 -1.05 9.24 7.12
CA ALA A 263 -0.02 9.10 6.09
C ALA A 263 -0.33 8.00 5.06
N LEU A 264 -1.09 6.98 5.43
CA LEU A 264 -1.29 5.79 4.63
C LEU A 264 -1.89 6.05 3.23
N PRO A 265 -2.97 6.85 3.06
CA PRO A 265 -3.48 7.20 1.73
C PRO A 265 -2.44 7.91 0.86
N GLU A 266 -1.54 8.68 1.47
CA GLU A 266 -0.53 9.50 0.81
C GLU A 266 0.71 8.67 0.41
N CYS A 267 1.02 7.62 1.17
CA CYS A 267 2.12 6.68 0.90
C CYS A 267 2.05 6.07 -0.51
N TYR A 268 0.85 5.92 -1.06
CA TYR A 268 0.64 5.34 -2.38
C TYR A 268 -0.07 6.26 -3.38
N ALA A 269 -0.54 7.44 -2.96
CA ALA A 269 -0.92 8.51 -3.89
C ALA A 269 0.26 8.89 -4.81
N GLY A 270 1.50 8.65 -4.36
CA GLY A 270 2.71 8.76 -5.18
C GLY A 270 2.93 7.65 -6.22
N MET A 271 2.16 6.56 -6.26
CA MET A 271 2.33 5.54 -7.33
C MET A 271 1.57 5.87 -8.62
N SER A 272 0.52 6.68 -8.52
CA SER A 272 -0.17 7.32 -9.63
C SER A 272 0.56 8.61 -10.00
N LYS A 273 1.50 8.52 -10.95
CA LYS A 273 2.30 9.65 -11.43
C LYS A 273 2.90 10.48 -10.27
N VAL A 274 3.99 10.03 -9.67
CA VAL A 274 5.02 11.03 -9.35
C VAL A 274 5.41 11.61 -10.70
N VAL A 275 4.78 12.71 -11.07
CA VAL A 275 5.37 13.63 -12.04
C VAL A 275 6.64 14.06 -11.33
N TRP A 276 7.76 13.47 -11.74
CA TRP A 276 9.09 13.71 -11.17
C TRP A 276 9.48 15.16 -11.51
N GLN A 277 8.84 16.13 -10.86
CA GLN A 277 9.06 17.57 -10.96
C GLN A 277 10.28 17.98 -10.12
N SER A 278 11.33 17.17 -10.14
CA SER A 278 12.66 17.69 -9.80
C SER A 278 13.10 18.53 -10.98
N GLU A 279 13.42 19.80 -10.73
CA GLU A 279 14.29 20.59 -11.59
C GLU A 279 15.49 19.72 -12.01
N ASN A 280 15.99 19.92 -13.23
CA ASN A 280 17.12 19.14 -13.76
C ASN A 280 18.24 19.05 -12.72
N THR A 281 18.54 17.85 -12.23
CA THR A 281 19.56 17.64 -11.19
C THR A 281 20.90 17.45 -11.87
N PRO A 282 21.83 18.42 -11.79
CA PRO A 282 23.10 18.34 -12.48
C PRO A 282 24.01 17.30 -11.83
N ILE A 283 24.81 16.61 -12.65
CA ILE A 283 25.72 15.55 -12.18
C ILE A 283 26.78 16.04 -11.19
N SER A 284 27.15 17.32 -11.26
CA SER A 284 28.11 17.95 -10.36
C SER A 284 27.65 17.98 -8.90
N LYS A 285 26.34 17.93 -8.65
CA LYS A 285 25.78 17.96 -7.28
C LYS A 285 25.62 16.56 -6.67
N LEU A 286 25.78 15.48 -7.44
CA LEU A 286 25.47 14.13 -6.97
C LEU A 286 26.31 13.71 -5.77
N ASP A 287 27.59 14.10 -5.73
CA ASP A 287 28.48 13.79 -4.61
C ASP A 287 28.00 14.46 -3.31
N ASP A 288 27.49 15.69 -3.37
CA ASP A 288 26.94 16.41 -2.21
C ASP A 288 25.55 15.91 -1.82
N LEU A 289 24.70 15.62 -2.79
CA LEU A 289 23.37 15.03 -2.59
C LEU A 289 23.46 13.65 -1.95
N SER A 290 24.51 12.88 -2.26
CA SER A 290 24.74 11.56 -1.65
C SER A 290 24.91 11.63 -0.13
N LYS A 291 25.52 12.71 0.37
CA LYS A 291 25.79 12.91 1.80
C LYS A 291 24.61 13.51 2.54
N THR A 292 23.83 14.35 1.86
CA THR A 292 22.79 15.18 2.48
C THR A 292 21.37 14.65 2.27
N SER A 293 21.07 14.11 1.09
CA SER A 293 19.70 13.83 0.65
C SER A 293 19.40 12.39 0.27
N TYR A 294 20.42 11.54 0.13
CA TYR A 294 20.20 10.14 -0.26
C TYR A 294 19.78 9.28 0.95
N PRO A 295 18.83 8.35 0.76
CA PRO A 295 18.65 7.27 1.71
C PRO A 295 19.90 6.39 1.73
N LEU A 296 20.14 5.70 2.85
CA LEU A 296 21.34 4.89 3.05
C LEU A 296 21.59 3.88 1.91
N CYS A 297 20.54 3.26 1.38
CA CYS A 297 20.64 2.33 0.25
C CYS A 297 21.26 2.95 -1.01
N MET A 298 20.93 4.20 -1.33
CA MET A 298 21.46 4.89 -2.51
C MET A 298 22.82 5.52 -2.23
N ARG A 299 23.03 6.00 -1.00
CA ARG A 299 24.32 6.55 -0.55
C ARG A 299 25.43 5.51 -0.64
N VAL A 300 25.19 4.31 -0.12
CA VAL A 300 26.14 3.19 -0.17
C VAL A 300 26.53 2.85 -1.61
N MET A 301 25.55 2.76 -2.52
CA MET A 301 25.83 2.47 -3.93
C MET A 301 26.63 3.59 -4.60
N HIS A 302 26.30 4.84 -4.30
CA HIS A 302 27.03 6.00 -4.82
C HIS A 302 28.49 5.96 -4.36
N GLU A 303 28.73 5.86 -3.06
CA GLU A 303 30.08 5.81 -2.49
C GLU A 303 30.88 4.60 -3.00
N HIS A 304 30.24 3.43 -3.11
CA HIS A 304 30.87 2.25 -3.70
C HIS A 304 31.31 2.51 -5.15
N LEU A 305 30.41 3.02 -5.99
CA LEU A 305 30.71 3.35 -7.39
C LEU A 305 31.87 4.35 -7.51
N LYS A 306 31.91 5.39 -6.66
CA LYS A 306 33.00 6.38 -6.65
C LYS A 306 34.34 5.80 -6.21
N SER A 307 34.33 4.75 -5.39
CA SER A 307 35.55 4.13 -4.85
C SER A 307 36.10 3.01 -5.72
N THR A 308 35.23 2.17 -6.32
CA THR A 308 35.62 1.00 -7.09
C THR A 308 35.54 1.22 -8.59
N HIS A 309 34.92 2.31 -9.02
CA HIS A 309 34.61 2.61 -10.43
C HIS A 309 33.84 1.46 -11.10
N HIS A 310 33.08 0.70 -10.32
CA HIS A 310 32.34 -0.46 -10.79
C HIS A 310 31.07 -0.71 -9.94
N LEU A 311 30.01 -1.16 -10.61
CA LEU A 311 28.82 -1.71 -9.98
C LEU A 311 28.33 -2.92 -10.78
N ARG A 312 27.83 -3.94 -10.09
CA ARG A 312 27.21 -5.12 -10.72
C ARG A 312 25.85 -4.76 -11.35
N ASN A 313 25.35 -5.64 -12.24
CA ASN A 313 24.19 -5.34 -13.09
C ASN A 313 22.94 -4.87 -12.33
N THR A 314 22.56 -5.59 -11.27
CA THR A 314 21.39 -5.25 -10.44
C THR A 314 21.57 -3.90 -9.73
N GLY A 315 22.77 -3.64 -9.18
CA GLY A 315 23.11 -2.35 -8.57
C GLY A 315 23.11 -1.20 -9.57
N ARG A 316 23.62 -1.40 -10.78
CA ARG A 316 23.54 -0.41 -11.86
C ARG A 316 22.10 -0.07 -12.19
N LEU A 317 21.24 -1.08 -12.38
CA LEU A 317 19.82 -0.85 -12.69
C LEU A 317 19.13 -0.08 -11.56
N GLN A 318 19.29 -0.52 -10.31
CA GLN A 318 18.69 0.14 -9.15
C GLN A 318 19.12 1.61 -9.05
N TYR A 319 20.41 1.88 -9.18
CA TYR A 319 20.96 3.23 -9.03
C TYR A 319 20.62 4.12 -10.24
N GLN A 320 20.68 3.59 -11.47
CA GLN A 320 20.29 4.33 -12.69
C GLN A 320 18.83 4.80 -12.63
N LEU A 321 17.92 3.91 -12.22
CA LEU A 321 16.52 4.26 -12.11
C LEU A 321 16.28 5.27 -10.97
N PHE A 322 17.03 5.17 -9.86
CA PHE A 322 16.98 6.19 -8.82
C PHE A 322 17.45 7.56 -9.34
N LEU A 323 18.58 7.64 -10.05
CA LEU A 323 19.09 8.88 -10.65
C LEU A 323 18.07 9.52 -11.61
N LYS A 324 17.44 8.70 -12.44
CA LYS A 324 16.32 9.13 -13.29
C LYS A 324 15.18 9.72 -12.47
N GLY A 325 14.80 9.07 -11.37
CA GLY A 325 13.71 9.52 -10.50
C GLY A 325 14.01 10.79 -9.70
N ILE A 326 15.29 11.15 -9.48
CA ILE A 326 15.65 12.44 -8.86
C ILE A 326 15.84 13.56 -9.90
N GLY A 327 15.62 13.28 -11.19
CA GLY A 327 15.65 14.29 -12.25
C GLY A 327 16.98 14.45 -12.98
N VAL A 328 17.86 13.46 -12.94
CA VAL A 328 19.06 13.45 -13.81
C VAL A 328 18.62 13.17 -15.25
N SER A 329 18.99 14.03 -16.19
CA SER A 329 18.68 13.87 -17.63
C SER A 329 19.34 12.61 -18.21
N LEU A 330 18.88 12.16 -19.38
CA LEU A 330 19.47 11.00 -20.04
C LEU A 330 20.94 11.27 -20.39
N GLU A 331 21.19 12.44 -20.95
CA GLU A 331 22.49 12.92 -21.41
C GLU A 331 23.46 13.00 -20.22
N ASP A 332 23.01 13.60 -19.11
CA ASP A 332 23.78 13.69 -17.87
C ASP A 332 24.04 12.31 -17.26
N ASN A 333 23.06 11.41 -17.27
CA ASN A 333 23.23 10.06 -16.73
C ASN A 333 24.26 9.28 -17.57
N ILE A 334 24.20 9.36 -18.90
CA ILE A 334 25.19 8.75 -19.79
C ILE A 334 26.58 9.30 -19.48
N GLU A 335 26.72 10.62 -19.35
CA GLU A 335 28.01 11.24 -19.05
C GLU A 335 28.54 10.78 -17.69
N PHE A 336 27.71 10.83 -16.65
CA PHE A 336 28.08 10.36 -15.31
C PHE A 336 28.62 8.93 -15.31
N TRP A 337 27.92 7.98 -15.94
CA TRP A 337 28.39 6.59 -15.99
C TRP A 337 29.62 6.42 -16.87
N ARG A 338 29.72 7.16 -17.99
CA ARG A 338 30.92 7.14 -18.83
C ARG A 338 32.13 7.61 -18.03
N THR A 339 32.05 8.80 -17.42
CA THR A 339 33.15 9.39 -16.66
C THR A 339 33.56 8.49 -15.50
N GLU A 340 32.60 7.91 -14.77
CA GLU A 340 32.90 7.14 -13.56
C GLU A 340 33.40 5.73 -13.87
N LEU A 341 32.83 5.03 -14.87
CA LEU A 341 33.28 3.67 -15.23
C LEU A 341 34.60 3.66 -16.01
N CYS A 342 34.86 4.67 -16.86
CA CYS A 342 36.11 4.76 -17.63
C CYS A 342 37.33 5.14 -16.77
N LYS A 343 37.15 5.46 -15.48
CA LYS A 343 38.25 5.54 -14.51
C LYS A 343 38.83 4.16 -14.20
N ASN A 344 38.08 3.09 -14.42
CA ASN A 344 38.61 1.74 -14.37
C ASN A 344 39.46 1.48 -15.63
N PRO A 345 40.78 1.21 -15.52
CA PRO A 345 41.66 1.00 -16.67
C PRO A 345 41.24 -0.13 -17.62
N GLN A 346 40.39 -1.06 -17.15
CA GLN A 346 39.91 -2.19 -17.96
C GLN A 346 38.73 -1.84 -18.88
N LEU A 347 38.11 -0.66 -18.68
CA LEU A 347 36.90 -0.23 -19.37
C LEU A 347 37.21 1.01 -20.23
N THR A 348 37.32 0.79 -21.53
CA THR A 348 37.51 1.85 -22.53
C THR A 348 36.17 2.46 -22.95
N ASP A 349 36.20 3.66 -23.51
CA ASP A 349 34.99 4.35 -24.00
C ASP A 349 34.23 3.56 -25.08
N ASP A 350 34.95 2.79 -25.91
CA ASP A 350 34.34 1.90 -26.90
C ASP A 350 33.58 0.73 -26.23
N LYS A 351 34.14 0.13 -25.17
CA LYS A 351 33.43 -0.89 -24.38
C LYS A 351 32.22 -0.32 -23.66
N PHE A 352 32.34 0.89 -23.10
CA PHE A 352 31.21 1.59 -22.48
C PHE A 352 30.04 1.74 -23.47
N SER A 353 30.35 2.21 -24.67
CA SER A 353 29.36 2.47 -25.73
C SER A 353 28.65 1.18 -26.19
N LYS A 354 29.37 0.05 -26.23
CA LYS A 354 28.80 -1.24 -26.65
C LYS A 354 27.97 -1.91 -25.55
N GLU A 355 28.44 -1.89 -24.30
CA GLU A 355 27.87 -2.71 -23.22
C GLU A 355 26.86 -1.95 -22.34
N TYR A 356 27.01 -0.64 -22.15
CA TYR A 356 26.28 0.11 -21.13
C TYR A 356 25.32 1.15 -21.71
N LEU A 357 25.70 1.81 -22.81
CA LEU A 357 24.91 2.91 -23.41
C LEU A 357 23.50 2.46 -23.82
N TYR A 358 23.38 1.27 -24.41
CA TYR A 358 22.09 0.71 -24.81
C TYR A 358 21.15 0.57 -23.60
N GLN A 359 21.66 -0.01 -22.51
CA GLN A 359 20.87 -0.25 -21.29
C GLN A 359 20.41 1.07 -20.64
N ILE A 360 21.28 2.09 -20.59
CA ILE A 360 20.93 3.41 -20.05
C ILE A 360 19.80 4.05 -20.87
N ARG A 361 19.93 4.06 -22.20
CA ARG A 361 18.88 4.59 -23.10
C ARG A 361 17.56 3.81 -23.00
N TYR A 362 17.66 2.50 -22.83
CA TYR A 362 16.50 1.62 -22.63
C TYR A 362 15.77 1.94 -21.32
N ASN A 363 16.50 2.16 -20.22
CA ASN A 363 15.92 2.52 -18.91
C ASN A 363 15.16 3.86 -18.94
N TYR A 364 15.54 4.79 -19.83
CA TYR A 364 14.84 6.07 -20.06
C TYR A 364 13.72 5.99 -21.11
N GLY A 365 13.42 4.80 -21.64
CA GLY A 365 12.30 4.59 -22.57
C GLY A 365 12.55 5.13 -23.99
N LYS A 366 13.80 5.46 -24.36
CA LYS A 366 14.15 6.03 -25.68
C LYS A 366 14.45 4.97 -26.74
N LEU A 367 14.40 3.67 -26.42
CA LEU A 367 14.61 2.55 -27.35
C LEU A 367 13.61 1.40 -27.10
N GLY A 368 13.19 0.70 -28.16
CA GLY A 368 12.31 -0.49 -28.09
C GLY A 368 10.82 -0.20 -27.88
N ARG A 369 10.07 -1.12 -27.25
CA ARG A 369 8.60 -1.09 -26.99
C ARG A 369 8.11 0.11 -26.14
N ARG A 370 8.93 1.14 -25.90
CA ARG A 370 8.66 2.35 -25.09
C ARG A 370 8.21 2.04 -23.65
N VAL A 371 8.78 1.00 -23.03
CA VAL A 371 8.49 0.69 -21.62
C VAL A 371 9.37 1.57 -20.74
N ASP A 372 8.74 2.59 -20.15
CA ASP A 372 9.39 3.52 -19.22
C ASP A 372 9.61 2.84 -17.86
N TYR A 373 10.83 2.30 -17.63
CA TYR A 373 11.14 1.60 -16.38
C TYR A 373 11.04 2.54 -15.19
N ARG A 374 10.27 2.11 -14.18
CA ARG A 374 10.02 2.89 -12.98
C ARG A 374 11.11 2.65 -11.94
N PRO A 375 11.53 3.70 -11.19
CA PRO A 375 12.37 3.54 -10.02
C PRO A 375 11.85 2.46 -9.06
N HIS A 376 12.78 1.73 -8.43
CA HIS A 376 12.45 0.63 -7.52
C HIS A 376 12.01 1.18 -6.16
N GLY A 377 10.82 0.76 -5.71
CA GLY A 377 10.32 1.06 -4.36
C GLY A 377 10.99 0.22 -3.26
N CYS A 378 10.83 0.64 -2.01
CA CYS A 378 11.49 0.00 -0.86
C CYS A 378 11.17 -1.50 -0.73
N ASN A 379 9.92 -1.90 -0.97
CA ASN A 379 9.52 -3.32 -0.90
C ASN A 379 10.34 -4.21 -1.83
N LYS A 380 10.58 -3.74 -3.07
CA LYS A 380 11.44 -4.47 -4.01
C LYS A 380 12.87 -4.57 -3.50
N LEU A 381 13.43 -3.49 -2.96
CA LEU A 381 14.80 -3.48 -2.42
C LEU A 381 14.99 -4.37 -1.19
N ILE A 382 13.92 -4.59 -0.42
CA ILE A 382 13.91 -5.45 0.77
C ILE A 382 13.76 -6.93 0.38
N LEU A 383 12.93 -7.23 -0.62
CA LEU A 383 12.61 -8.60 -1.01
C LEU A 383 13.62 -9.21 -1.99
N ASP A 384 14.21 -8.40 -2.87
CA ASP A 384 15.17 -8.89 -3.85
C ASP A 384 16.45 -9.41 -3.15
N PRO A 385 16.93 -10.62 -3.48
CA PRO A 385 18.14 -11.17 -2.88
C PRO A 385 19.39 -10.37 -3.29
N VAL A 386 20.37 -10.34 -2.40
CA VAL A 386 21.67 -9.69 -2.61
C VAL A 386 22.77 -10.73 -2.51
N GLY A 387 23.56 -10.89 -3.59
CA GLY A 387 24.66 -11.84 -3.65
C GLY A 387 25.93 -11.36 -2.94
N ALA A 388 26.88 -12.27 -2.76
CA ALA A 388 28.17 -11.93 -2.15
C ALA A 388 28.93 -10.86 -2.96
N GLY A 389 29.34 -9.79 -2.28
CA GLY A 389 30.03 -8.65 -2.89
C GLY A 389 29.11 -7.69 -3.64
N GLU A 390 27.78 -7.84 -3.53
CA GLU A 390 26.81 -6.90 -4.09
C GLU A 390 26.39 -5.87 -3.05
N VAL A 391 26.25 -4.62 -3.49
CA VAL A 391 25.95 -3.47 -2.62
C VAL A 391 24.55 -2.89 -2.86
N HIS A 392 23.72 -3.59 -3.64
CA HIS A 392 22.34 -3.18 -3.94
C HIS A 392 21.36 -3.63 -2.84
N GLY A 393 20.10 -3.24 -2.97
CA GLY A 393 19.05 -3.58 -1.99
C GLY A 393 18.99 -2.64 -0.79
N CYS A 394 18.30 -3.09 0.26
CA CYS A 394 18.13 -2.36 1.52
C CYS A 394 19.21 -2.74 2.54
N PRO A 395 20.10 -1.80 2.97
CA PRO A 395 21.14 -2.08 3.96
C PRO A 395 20.57 -2.57 5.30
N TYR A 396 19.42 -2.03 5.73
CA TYR A 396 18.77 -2.46 6.97
C TYR A 396 18.28 -3.91 6.94
N LYS A 397 18.16 -4.52 5.76
CA LYS A 397 17.74 -5.92 5.59
C LYS A 397 18.92 -6.86 5.39
N HIS A 398 19.86 -6.46 4.52
CA HIS A 398 20.87 -7.37 3.97
C HIS A 398 22.21 -7.31 4.68
N TRP A 399 22.48 -6.25 5.45
CA TRP A 399 23.74 -6.10 6.17
C TRP A 399 23.66 -6.69 7.58
N ASP A 400 24.80 -7.17 8.06
CA ASP A 400 24.96 -7.49 9.47
C ASP A 400 25.01 -6.21 10.32
N VAL A 401 24.83 -6.39 11.62
CA VAL A 401 24.66 -5.30 12.58
C VAL A 401 25.94 -4.51 12.77
N ASP A 402 27.10 -5.16 12.67
CA ASP A 402 28.39 -4.51 12.88
C ASP A 402 28.73 -3.61 11.68
N SER A 403 28.53 -4.13 10.48
CA SER A 403 28.66 -3.36 9.23
C SER A 403 27.70 -2.17 9.19
N LEU A 404 26.43 -2.38 9.58
CA LEU A 404 25.43 -1.32 9.65
C LEU A 404 25.81 -0.26 10.70
N THR A 405 26.25 -0.68 11.89
CA THR A 405 26.67 0.22 12.99
C THR A 405 27.84 1.10 12.56
N LYS A 406 28.89 0.49 11.97
CA LYS A 406 30.04 1.21 11.44
C LYS A 406 29.63 2.25 10.41
N LYS A 407 28.75 1.87 9.47
CA LYS A 407 28.29 2.77 8.43
C LYS A 407 27.47 3.95 8.96
N LEU A 408 26.60 3.70 9.95
CA LEU A 408 25.81 4.76 10.58
C LEU A 408 26.72 5.73 11.36
N ALA A 409 27.77 5.23 12.00
CA ALA A 409 28.79 6.07 12.64
C ALA A 409 29.54 6.93 11.61
N ASP A 410 29.94 6.38 10.46
CA ASP A 410 30.55 7.13 9.36
C ASP A 410 29.61 8.24 8.82
N CYS A 411 28.29 8.00 8.92
CA CYS A 411 27.26 8.97 8.56
C CYS A 411 27.00 10.03 9.65
N LYS A 412 27.78 10.04 10.75
CA LYS A 412 27.68 10.98 11.88
C LYS A 412 26.33 10.93 12.61
N ILE A 413 25.73 9.74 12.68
CA ILE A 413 24.51 9.48 13.46
C ILE A 413 24.87 9.34 14.95
N ALA A 414 24.01 9.85 15.84
CA ALA A 414 24.27 9.80 17.28
C ALA A 414 24.26 8.35 17.79
N PRO A 415 25.13 7.95 18.73
CA PRO A 415 25.20 6.57 19.23
C PRO A 415 23.88 6.01 19.77
N SER A 416 23.05 6.85 20.40
CA SER A 416 21.71 6.47 20.86
C SER A 416 20.80 6.06 19.70
N ASP A 417 20.80 6.85 18.62
CA ASP A 417 19.99 6.60 17.43
C ASP A 417 20.52 5.38 16.65
N ILE A 418 21.83 5.14 16.64
CA ILE A 418 22.42 3.91 16.06
C ILE A 418 21.87 2.66 16.76
N GLY A 419 21.81 2.68 18.10
CA GLY A 419 21.23 1.59 18.89
C GLY A 419 19.77 1.32 18.53
N GLU A 420 18.97 2.37 18.34
CA GLU A 420 17.57 2.24 17.93
C GLU A 420 17.42 1.73 16.49
N ILE A 421 18.18 2.28 15.53
CA ILE A 421 18.14 1.87 14.12
C ILE A 421 18.52 0.39 13.96
N THR A 422 19.58 -0.05 14.65
CA THR A 422 20.04 -1.44 14.60
C THR A 422 19.05 -2.40 15.26
N ARG A 423 18.40 -1.98 16.36
CA ARG A 423 17.30 -2.73 16.97
C ARG A 423 16.13 -2.90 16.00
N LEU A 424 15.67 -1.81 15.39
CA LEU A 424 14.58 -1.83 14.39
C LEU A 424 14.93 -2.71 13.19
N SER A 425 16.18 -2.66 12.71
CA SER A 425 16.68 -3.52 11.64
C SER A 425 16.63 -5.01 12.02
N LYS A 426 17.09 -5.38 13.23
CA LYS A 426 17.03 -6.77 13.76
C LYS A 426 15.60 -7.28 13.92
N GLU A 427 14.69 -6.42 14.35
CA GLU A 427 13.26 -6.73 14.53
C GLU A 427 12.50 -6.82 13.19
N GLY A 428 13.14 -6.48 12.06
CA GLY A 428 12.56 -6.53 10.72
C GLY A 428 11.85 -5.25 10.29
N HIS A 429 11.97 -4.16 11.06
CA HIS A 429 11.33 -2.86 10.81
C HIS A 429 12.20 -1.96 9.93
N TYR A 430 12.49 -2.40 8.71
CA TYR A 430 13.46 -1.74 7.83
C TYR A 430 13.06 -0.31 7.41
N ILE A 431 11.76 -0.07 7.24
CA ILE A 431 11.24 1.25 6.89
C ILE A 431 11.40 2.20 8.09
N LEU A 432 11.03 1.76 9.30
CA LEU A 432 11.20 2.55 10.52
C LEU A 432 12.67 2.83 10.81
N ALA A 433 13.56 1.86 10.59
CA ALA A 433 15.00 2.06 10.68
C ALA A 433 15.48 3.17 9.71
N CYS A 434 14.96 3.18 8.48
CA CYS A 434 15.22 4.22 7.50
C CYS A 434 14.63 5.59 7.90
N THR A 435 13.42 5.61 8.48
CA THR A 435 12.79 6.82 9.01
C THR A 435 13.56 7.39 10.20
N LYS A 436 14.05 6.54 11.11
CA LYS A 436 14.89 6.96 12.23
C LYS A 436 16.24 7.51 11.76
N PHE A 437 16.82 6.91 10.74
CA PHE A 437 18.00 7.46 10.06
C PHE A 437 17.72 8.84 9.44
N PHE A 438 16.55 9.02 8.79
CA PHE A 438 16.12 10.31 8.26
C PHE A 438 16.01 11.36 9.38
N GLU A 439 15.32 11.02 10.47
CA GLU A 439 15.11 11.89 11.63
C GLU A 439 16.44 12.35 12.22
N SER A 440 17.36 11.41 12.49
CA SER A 440 18.67 11.75 13.03
C SER A 440 19.51 12.60 12.06
N SER A 441 19.39 12.36 10.75
CA SER A 441 20.16 13.10 9.73
C SER A 441 19.67 14.53 9.56
N HIS A 442 18.36 14.77 9.61
CA HIS A 442 17.74 16.08 9.38
C HIS A 442 17.40 16.82 10.67
N LYS A 443 17.53 16.16 11.83
CA LYS A 443 17.05 16.65 13.15
C LYS A 443 15.56 17.01 13.15
N GLN A 444 14.82 16.39 12.24
CA GLN A 444 13.39 16.61 12.04
C GLN A 444 12.77 15.34 11.44
N MET A 445 11.56 15.01 11.90
CA MET A 445 10.75 13.95 11.30
C MET A 445 10.35 14.31 9.86
N PRO A 446 10.25 13.32 8.96
CA PRO A 446 9.76 13.57 7.60
C PRO A 446 8.31 14.05 7.65
N GLY A 447 7.94 14.96 6.75
CA GLY A 447 6.56 15.46 6.67
C GLY A 447 5.58 14.36 6.24
N ASN A 448 6.03 13.47 5.36
CA ASN A 448 5.29 12.31 4.88
C ASN A 448 6.11 11.02 5.05
N MET A 449 5.44 9.91 5.35
CA MET A 449 6.08 8.60 5.32
C MET A 449 6.46 8.24 3.87
N PHE A 450 7.64 7.65 3.70
CA PHE A 450 8.17 7.26 2.41
C PHE A 450 8.36 5.75 2.31
N MET A 451 7.86 5.16 1.22
CA MET A 451 8.07 3.74 0.86
C MET A 451 8.87 3.63 -0.44
N HIS A 452 9.63 4.67 -0.76
CA HIS A 452 10.41 4.76 -1.99
C HIS A 452 11.68 5.60 -1.78
N PRO A 453 12.86 5.19 -2.29
CA PRO A 453 14.09 5.97 -2.19
C PRO A 453 13.98 7.40 -2.75
N ASN A 454 13.37 7.57 -3.92
CA ASN A 454 13.09 8.91 -4.46
C ASN A 454 12.10 9.74 -3.61
N ALA A 455 11.17 9.11 -2.88
CA ALA A 455 10.30 9.84 -1.96
C ALA A 455 11.07 10.31 -0.72
N TYR A 456 11.97 9.49 -0.17
CA TYR A 456 12.94 9.92 0.86
C TYR A 456 13.71 11.16 0.38
N TYR A 457 14.26 11.08 -0.84
CA TYR A 457 15.03 12.19 -1.42
C TYR A 457 14.18 13.47 -1.52
N ALA A 458 12.95 13.36 -2.03
CA ALA A 458 12.05 14.50 -2.15
C ALA A 458 11.73 15.15 -0.79
N GLU A 459 11.44 14.35 0.25
CA GLU A 459 11.20 14.86 1.60
C GLU A 459 12.45 15.52 2.20
N SER A 460 13.62 14.93 2.00
CA SER A 460 14.90 15.53 2.41
C SER A 460 15.11 16.89 1.75
N ARG A 461 14.93 16.98 0.43
CA ARG A 461 15.06 18.23 -0.32
C ARG A 461 14.06 19.30 0.14
N LYS A 462 12.84 18.91 0.52
CA LYS A 462 11.83 19.84 1.07
C LYS A 462 12.30 20.47 2.38
N ILE A 463 12.94 19.71 3.27
CA ILE A 463 13.46 20.24 4.54
C ILE A 463 14.64 21.18 4.26
N LEU A 464 15.65 20.69 3.53
CA LEU A 464 16.88 21.45 3.28
C LEU A 464 16.63 22.72 2.48
N ASN A 465 15.75 22.71 1.47
CA ASN A 465 15.40 23.92 0.72
C ASN A 465 14.64 24.95 1.57
N LYS A 466 13.80 24.52 2.53
CA LYS A 466 13.09 25.42 3.45
C LYS A 466 14.07 26.09 4.41
N ASP A 467 15.05 25.35 4.90
CA ASP A 467 16.08 25.89 5.79
C ASP A 467 17.05 26.82 5.04
N GLU A 468 17.39 26.52 3.79
CA GLU A 468 18.13 27.46 2.93
C GLU A 468 17.36 28.76 2.68
N LEU A 469 16.04 28.70 2.46
CA LEU A 469 15.20 29.89 2.27
C LEU A 469 15.10 30.72 3.56
N LYS A 470 14.91 30.09 4.72
CA LYS A 470 14.95 30.77 6.02
C LYS A 470 16.32 31.39 6.30
N GLY A 471 17.41 30.66 6.02
CA GLY A 471 18.79 31.13 6.16
C GLY A 471 19.08 32.33 5.27
N LYS A 472 18.65 32.29 4.00
CA LYS A 472 18.77 33.42 3.06
C LYS A 472 17.93 34.63 3.49
N LEU A 473 16.72 34.43 3.99
CA LEU A 473 15.86 35.50 4.54
C LEU A 473 16.48 36.15 5.78
N THR A 474 17.06 35.36 6.69
CA THR A 474 17.79 35.90 7.85
C THR A 474 19.06 36.63 7.45
N PHE A 475 19.79 36.13 6.45
CA PHE A 475 21.01 36.77 5.97
C PHE A 475 20.70 38.05 5.19
N THR A 476 19.65 38.09 4.36
CA THR A 476 19.19 39.33 3.70
C THR A 476 18.62 40.33 4.69
N ALA A 477 17.90 39.89 5.72
CA ALA A 477 17.43 40.78 6.79
C ALA A 477 18.60 41.39 7.59
N ILE A 478 19.63 40.59 7.92
CA ILE A 478 20.85 41.09 8.58
C ILE A 478 21.66 42.00 7.63
N TYR A 479 21.78 41.66 6.34
CA TYR A 479 22.47 42.48 5.35
C TYR A 479 21.74 43.82 5.11
N PHE A 480 20.40 43.83 5.12
CA PHE A 480 19.60 45.06 5.09
C PHE A 480 19.77 45.87 6.39
N LEU A 481 19.77 45.23 7.57
CA LEU A 481 20.00 45.89 8.86
C LEU A 481 21.42 46.47 9.00
N VAL A 482 22.43 45.87 8.39
CA VAL A 482 23.80 46.39 8.37
C VAL A 482 23.97 47.51 7.34
N ARG A 483 23.27 47.46 6.19
CA ARG A 483 23.30 48.55 5.20
C ARG A 483 22.45 49.76 5.56
N TYR A 484 21.39 49.58 6.36
CA TYR A 484 20.54 50.68 6.84
C TYR A 484 21.02 51.33 8.14
N ASN A 485 22.05 50.79 8.82
CA ASN A 485 22.60 51.39 10.04
C ASN A 485 23.61 52.53 9.80
N SER A 486 23.78 53.00 8.56
CA SER A 486 24.56 54.23 8.28
C SER A 486 23.69 55.44 7.91
N VAL A 487 22.37 55.32 7.85
CA VAL A 487 21.48 56.47 7.58
C VAL A 487 20.17 56.27 8.34
N MET A 488 19.83 57.24 9.20
CA MET A 488 18.60 57.38 10.01
C MET A 488 18.58 56.68 11.38
N LEU A 489 19.21 57.36 12.35
CA LEU A 489 18.65 57.49 13.70
C LEU A 489 17.27 58.17 13.62
N TYR A 490 16.37 57.77 14.52
CA TYR A 490 14.99 58.26 14.77
C TYR A 490 13.86 57.60 13.96
N LEU A 491 13.20 56.59 14.55
CA LEU A 491 11.77 56.63 14.91
C LEU A 491 11.27 55.30 15.53
N CYS A 492 10.88 55.41 16.79
CA CYS A 492 9.82 54.71 17.53
C CYS A 492 9.39 53.25 17.20
N THR A 493 9.69 52.37 18.16
CA THR A 493 8.78 51.44 18.87
C THR A 493 7.65 50.71 18.12
N LEU A 494 7.79 49.39 18.01
CA LEU A 494 6.74 48.45 18.41
C LEU A 494 7.34 47.15 18.95
N ILE A 495 7.03 46.91 20.22
CA ILE A 495 7.52 45.84 21.07
C ILE A 495 6.68 44.59 20.81
N VAL A 496 7.32 43.46 20.51
CA VAL A 496 6.71 42.12 20.67
C VAL A 496 7.40 41.45 21.85
N CYS A 497 6.76 41.53 23.01
CA CYS A 497 7.19 40.87 24.23
C CYS A 497 6.63 39.43 24.25
N LYS A 498 7.51 38.43 24.13
CA LYS A 498 7.22 37.03 24.47
C LYS A 498 7.90 36.74 25.81
N ARG A 499 7.12 36.43 26.84
CA ARG A 499 7.40 35.45 27.92
C ARG A 499 6.59 35.80 29.17
N LYS A 500 5.69 34.90 29.57
CA LYS A 500 5.79 34.18 30.85
C LYS A 500 4.77 33.04 30.88
N ASN A 501 5.19 31.99 31.57
CA ASN A 501 4.49 30.73 31.80
C ASN A 501 3.26 30.94 32.70
N TYR A 502 2.36 29.94 32.69
CA TYR A 502 1.14 29.71 33.48
C TYR A 502 -0.19 30.18 32.87
N VAL A 503 -1.14 29.23 32.76
CA VAL A 503 -2.58 29.48 32.88
C VAL A 503 -3.20 28.36 33.73
N LEU A 504 -3.80 28.79 34.84
CA LEU A 504 -4.70 28.05 35.72
C LEU A 504 -6.11 27.99 35.12
N ILE A 505 -6.85 26.96 35.50
CA ILE A 505 -8.26 26.67 35.19
C ILE A 505 -9.18 27.70 35.88
N GLU A 506 -10.22 28.21 35.21
CA GLU A 506 -11.64 28.12 35.65
C GLU A 506 -12.66 28.88 34.76
N HIS A 507 -13.85 28.25 34.73
CA HIS A 507 -15.19 28.55 34.20
C HIS A 507 -15.57 29.96 33.68
N LYS A 508 -16.25 29.95 32.53
CA LYS A 508 -17.71 30.17 32.48
C LYS A 508 -18.35 29.35 31.35
#